data_AF-A0A095SYQ1-F1
#
_entry.id   AF-A0A095SYQ1-F1
#
_cell.length_a   1.000
_cell.length_b   1.000
_cell.length_c   1.000
_cell.angle_alpha   90.00
_cell.angle_beta   90.00
_cell.angle_gamma   90.00
#
_symmetry.space_group_name_H-M   'P 1'
#
loop_
_entity.id
_entity.type
_entity.pdbx_description
1 polymer ?
#
loop_
_entity_poly.entity_id
_entity_poly.type
_entity_poly.pdbx_seq_one_letter_code
_entity_poly.pdbx_strand_id
1 'polypeptide(L)'
;MKLHKLKGQYLICKGEKYVEKKFRTALSKLIVEKFGKGPFDETQIREILTLSIDYYIKEFNSICHSETSVRFYQDIFTFHEEITEFVYKYNNEKLSGEIDWAYIAGYRRILKFILEAGCDIKMLNGEIKNEVYIKRVTPKIDELLFLGEMILTCVSLYAEQSMIEDVAEVKFDENDEYTFSRRHHYEFIFDDITRELDGQFTKTVVDDNDLAGLTDLKKAIEECFSIKYDEVGGLIARIHEQLKPQGGQIVGVGWKTLPINLNHFCKVPIEIAEQFFRGLTLDRTNKMTLLDLACRPYNLNRYIYKPIIIWNINDEDYALFGKNAWAETFIQLSSNAIPWGKAPKEWLENKCFKKYVHRKEDAHDKWLDDEVEKRLKNNKLLYDRNVKKINYDETFFNIDVQGLGEIDFIIISPNTKTVFITDCKHLIGRYDTVNQKNDFNVFSKGSKNTKSYNETISRKVKWFDENKEKLNDHFNKKYPLSNTDIRDYKIEGIFIINTPTLYMYNSEYRIYTVSQIEDVLNGKFIDKTFTLLQDEGENQKLITIKYPYFKKPTYIMYDPFEEIE
;
A
#
# COMPACT_ATOMS: atom_id res chain seq x y z
N MET A 1 13.62 -5.88 -25.87
CA MET A 1 13.61 -4.82 -24.85
C MET A 1 13.88 -3.47 -25.49
N LYS A 2 12.92 -2.55 -25.38
CA LYS A 2 13.10 -1.15 -25.76
C LYS A 2 13.63 -0.40 -24.53
N LEU A 3 14.83 0.15 -24.64
CA LEU A 3 15.37 1.08 -23.64
C LEU A 3 14.81 2.47 -23.91
N HIS A 4 14.10 3.01 -22.94
CA HIS A 4 13.59 4.38 -22.99
C HIS A 4 14.48 5.29 -22.15
N LYS A 5 14.72 6.50 -22.66
CA LYS A 5 15.40 7.57 -21.92
C LYS A 5 14.36 8.55 -21.38
N LEU A 6 14.18 8.55 -20.07
CA LEU A 6 13.35 9.56 -19.40
C LEU A 6 14.21 10.79 -19.08
N LYS A 7 13.68 11.98 -19.42
CA LYS A 7 14.35 13.28 -19.22
C LYS A 7 15.79 13.32 -19.76
N GLY A 8 16.06 12.57 -20.83
CA GLY A 8 17.36 12.51 -21.51
C GLY A 8 18.47 11.75 -20.76
N GLN A 9 18.24 11.31 -19.52
CA GLN A 9 19.27 10.76 -18.64
C GLN A 9 18.94 9.35 -18.10
N TYR A 10 17.71 9.11 -17.66
CA TYR A 10 17.37 7.92 -16.89
C TYR A 10 16.93 6.78 -17.81
N LEU A 11 17.55 5.59 -17.67
CA LEU A 11 17.18 4.44 -18.48
C LEU A 11 16.09 3.63 -17.80
N ILE A 12 15.05 3.32 -18.56
CA ILE A 12 14.00 2.40 -18.14
C ILE A 12 13.78 1.36 -19.23
N CYS A 13 13.69 0.10 -18.80
CA CYS A 13 13.36 -0.99 -19.69
C CYS A 13 11.85 -1.10 -19.81
N LYS A 14 11.32 -1.08 -21.03
CA LYS A 14 9.94 -1.44 -21.29
C LYS A 14 9.88 -2.83 -21.90
N GLY A 15 9.19 -3.73 -21.20
CA GLY A 15 8.94 -5.10 -21.68
C GLY A 15 8.23 -5.07 -23.04
N GLU A 16 8.61 -5.99 -23.92
CA GLU A 16 8.00 -6.10 -25.25
C GLU A 16 6.89 -7.15 -25.29
N LYS A 17 5.83 -6.86 -26.06
CA LYS A 17 4.64 -7.70 -26.17
C LYS A 17 4.88 -9.10 -26.75
N TYR A 18 6.02 -9.37 -27.39
CA TYR A 18 6.27 -10.69 -27.98
C TYR A 18 6.38 -11.79 -26.90
N VAL A 19 6.79 -11.43 -25.69
CA VAL A 19 6.97 -12.35 -24.56
C VAL A 19 5.64 -12.82 -23.99
N GLU A 20 4.62 -11.95 -24.04
CA GLU A 20 3.28 -12.21 -23.55
C GLU A 20 2.71 -13.51 -24.14
N LYS A 21 2.84 -13.69 -25.46
CA LYS A 21 2.37 -14.87 -26.18
C LYS A 21 2.95 -16.18 -25.62
N LYS A 22 4.25 -16.20 -25.29
CA LYS A 22 4.93 -17.40 -24.76
C LYS A 22 4.25 -17.92 -23.49
N PHE A 23 4.04 -17.04 -22.52
CA PHE A 23 3.52 -17.43 -21.22
C PHE A 23 1.98 -17.49 -21.19
N ARG A 24 1.28 -16.59 -21.89
CA ARG A 24 -0.19 -16.63 -22.01
C ARG A 24 -0.66 -17.89 -22.73
N THR A 25 -0.06 -18.25 -23.86
CA THR A 25 -0.41 -19.49 -24.57
C THR A 25 -0.20 -20.72 -23.66
N ALA A 26 0.91 -20.78 -22.92
CA ALA A 26 1.21 -21.91 -22.03
C ALA A 26 0.21 -22.03 -20.87
N LEU A 27 -0.09 -20.92 -20.18
CA LEU A 27 -1.06 -20.91 -19.08
C LEU A 27 -2.49 -21.16 -19.59
N SER A 28 -2.85 -20.64 -20.77
CA SER A 28 -4.17 -20.86 -21.38
C SER A 28 -4.45 -22.35 -21.56
N LYS A 29 -3.46 -23.12 -22.06
CA LYS A 29 -3.58 -24.58 -22.17
C LYS A 29 -3.83 -25.23 -20.82
N LEU A 30 -3.08 -24.85 -19.78
CA LEU A 30 -3.25 -25.38 -18.43
C LEU A 30 -4.66 -25.07 -17.86
N ILE A 31 -5.18 -23.85 -18.11
CA ILE A 31 -6.52 -23.47 -17.68
C ILE A 31 -7.57 -24.30 -18.43
N VAL A 32 -7.46 -24.39 -19.76
CA VAL A 32 -8.43 -25.13 -20.60
C VAL A 32 -8.44 -26.62 -20.28
N GLU A 33 -7.27 -27.23 -20.08
CA GLU A 33 -7.15 -28.64 -19.71
C GLU A 33 -7.78 -28.95 -18.36
N LYS A 34 -7.68 -28.02 -17.39
CA LYS A 34 -8.16 -28.25 -16.02
C LYS A 34 -9.60 -27.79 -15.79
N PHE A 35 -10.04 -26.71 -16.44
CA PHE A 35 -11.31 -26.03 -16.15
C PHE A 35 -12.20 -25.82 -17.38
N GLY A 36 -11.72 -26.09 -18.59
CA GLY A 36 -12.40 -25.74 -19.84
C GLY A 36 -12.28 -24.25 -20.19
N LYS A 37 -13.14 -23.76 -21.09
CA LYS A 37 -13.13 -22.35 -21.58
C LYS A 37 -14.12 -21.43 -20.85
N GLY A 38 -14.77 -21.93 -19.80
CA GLY A 38 -15.79 -21.20 -19.06
C GLY A 38 -17.18 -21.22 -19.72
N PRO A 39 -18.14 -20.40 -19.24
CA PRO A 39 -17.96 -19.40 -18.18
C PRO A 39 -17.61 -20.03 -16.83
N PHE A 40 -16.83 -19.31 -16.02
CA PHE A 40 -16.36 -19.78 -14.71
C PHE A 40 -17.18 -19.18 -13.57
N ASP A 41 -17.45 -19.94 -12.52
CA ASP A 41 -17.99 -19.40 -11.26
C ASP A 41 -16.90 -18.80 -10.36
N GLU A 42 -17.27 -18.16 -9.25
CA GLU A 42 -16.31 -17.52 -8.34
C GLU A 42 -15.28 -18.49 -7.75
N THR A 43 -15.68 -19.73 -7.46
CA THR A 43 -14.80 -20.75 -6.88
C THR A 43 -13.75 -21.16 -7.90
N GLN A 44 -14.19 -21.45 -9.13
CA GLN A 44 -13.30 -21.77 -10.26
C GLN A 44 -12.36 -20.61 -10.55
N ILE A 45 -12.82 -19.36 -10.51
CA ILE A 45 -11.97 -18.19 -10.72
C ILE A 45 -10.88 -18.09 -9.66
N ARG A 46 -11.20 -18.33 -8.38
CA ARG A 46 -10.17 -18.36 -7.33
C ARG A 46 -9.14 -19.44 -7.58
N GLU A 47 -9.56 -20.63 -8.00
CA GLU A 47 -8.65 -21.74 -8.34
C GLU A 47 -7.78 -21.43 -9.56
N ILE A 48 -8.34 -20.77 -10.59
CA ILE A 48 -7.60 -20.31 -11.77
C ILE A 48 -6.57 -19.26 -11.38
N LEU A 49 -6.94 -18.27 -10.55
CA LEU A 49 -6.01 -17.25 -10.05
C LEU A 49 -4.88 -17.88 -9.24
N THR A 50 -5.16 -18.86 -8.36
CA THR A 50 -4.12 -19.59 -7.63
C THR A 50 -3.20 -20.36 -8.57
N LEU A 51 -3.74 -21.11 -9.54
CA LEU A 51 -2.96 -21.80 -10.56
C LEU A 51 -2.05 -20.84 -11.33
N SER A 52 -2.58 -19.67 -11.68
CA SER A 52 -1.86 -18.63 -12.44
C SER A 52 -0.73 -18.02 -11.62
N ILE A 53 -0.96 -17.72 -10.33
CA ILE A 53 0.07 -17.23 -9.40
C ILE A 53 1.20 -18.25 -9.30
N ASP A 54 0.88 -19.52 -9.07
CA ASP A 54 1.87 -20.60 -8.93
C ASP A 54 2.69 -20.78 -10.22
N TYR A 55 2.01 -20.76 -11.37
CA TYR A 55 2.66 -20.83 -12.68
C TYR A 55 3.65 -19.68 -12.88
N TYR A 56 3.22 -18.43 -12.68
CA TYR A 56 4.06 -17.26 -12.92
C TYR A 56 5.23 -17.17 -11.93
N ILE A 57 5.01 -17.48 -10.65
CA ILE A 57 6.07 -17.53 -9.66
C ILE A 57 7.10 -18.61 -10.01
N LYS A 58 6.67 -19.78 -10.47
CA LYS A 58 7.56 -20.86 -10.88
C LYS A 58 8.44 -20.44 -12.06
N GLU A 59 7.85 -19.86 -13.11
CA GLU A 59 8.60 -19.39 -14.28
C GLU A 59 9.57 -18.26 -13.91
N PHE A 60 9.13 -17.29 -13.09
CA PHE A 60 9.98 -16.19 -12.62
C PHE A 60 11.19 -16.70 -11.86
N ASN A 61 10.95 -17.57 -10.87
CA ASN A 61 12.02 -18.16 -10.08
C ASN A 61 12.96 -19.02 -10.94
N SER A 62 12.44 -19.77 -11.90
CA SER A 62 13.26 -20.57 -12.83
C SER A 62 14.28 -19.69 -13.56
N ILE A 63 13.83 -18.54 -14.10
CA ILE A 63 14.72 -17.60 -14.80
C ILE A 63 15.78 -17.04 -13.83
N CYS A 64 15.38 -16.54 -12.66
CA CYS A 64 16.32 -16.01 -11.66
C CYS A 64 17.34 -17.06 -11.22
N HIS A 65 16.90 -18.25 -10.79
CA HIS A 65 17.79 -19.29 -10.26
C HIS A 65 18.71 -19.90 -11.34
N SER A 66 18.32 -19.84 -12.62
CA SER A 66 19.18 -20.23 -13.74
C SER A 66 20.26 -19.19 -14.08
N GLU A 67 20.09 -17.95 -13.61
CA GLU A 67 21.03 -16.86 -13.85
C GLU A 67 22.03 -16.76 -12.71
N THR A 68 23.28 -17.14 -12.98
CA THR A 68 24.37 -17.07 -12.00
C THR A 68 25.29 -15.88 -12.22
N SER A 69 25.09 -15.03 -13.23
CA SER A 69 25.97 -13.90 -13.46
C SER A 69 25.73 -12.77 -12.44
N VAL A 70 26.78 -12.40 -11.69
CA VAL A 70 26.77 -11.17 -10.89
C VAL A 70 26.45 -9.94 -11.75
N ARG A 71 26.93 -9.94 -13.00
CA ARG A 71 26.79 -8.81 -13.90
C ARG A 71 25.33 -8.52 -14.24
N PHE A 72 24.52 -9.56 -14.39
CA PHE A 72 23.08 -9.46 -14.59
C PHE A 72 22.40 -8.74 -13.42
N TYR A 73 22.64 -9.19 -12.19
CA TYR A 73 22.02 -8.60 -11.01
C TYR A 73 22.50 -7.18 -10.73
N GLN A 74 23.76 -6.87 -11.05
CA GLN A 74 24.27 -5.49 -11.02
C GLN A 74 23.54 -4.56 -12.00
N ASP A 75 23.13 -5.06 -13.18
CA ASP A 75 22.36 -4.27 -14.14
C ASP A 75 20.95 -3.98 -13.63
N ILE A 76 20.28 -5.00 -13.06
CA ILE A 76 19.00 -4.83 -12.38
C ILE A 76 19.10 -3.80 -11.24
N PHE A 77 20.16 -3.88 -10.44
CA PHE A 77 20.40 -2.93 -9.35
C PHE A 77 20.61 -1.53 -9.90
N THR A 78 21.39 -1.37 -10.97
CA THR A 78 21.60 -0.07 -11.63
C THR A 78 20.27 0.53 -12.10
N PHE A 79 19.44 -0.26 -12.79
CA PHE A 79 18.12 0.19 -13.20
C PHE A 79 17.25 0.61 -12.01
N HIS A 80 17.32 -0.11 -10.88
CA HIS A 80 16.60 0.22 -9.67
C HIS A 80 17.07 1.55 -9.06
N GLU A 81 18.38 1.79 -8.99
CA GLU A 81 18.94 3.02 -8.46
C GLU A 81 18.59 4.23 -9.34
N GLU A 82 18.67 4.09 -10.67
CA GLU A 82 18.32 5.16 -11.60
C GLU A 82 16.85 5.54 -11.50
N ILE A 83 15.94 4.56 -11.51
CA ILE A 83 14.50 4.86 -11.45
C ILE A 83 14.08 5.38 -10.08
N THR A 84 14.76 4.96 -9.00
CA THR A 84 14.50 5.49 -7.65
C THR A 84 14.91 6.96 -7.56
N GLU A 85 16.05 7.34 -8.15
CA GLU A 85 16.45 8.74 -8.27
C GLU A 85 15.45 9.55 -9.10
N PHE A 86 14.98 8.99 -10.22
CA PHE A 86 14.00 9.62 -11.09
C PHE A 86 12.70 9.95 -10.34
N VAL A 87 12.13 8.98 -9.62
CA VAL A 87 10.92 9.19 -8.82
C VAL A 87 11.13 10.31 -7.80
N TYR A 88 12.26 10.31 -7.10
CA TYR A 88 12.54 11.33 -6.09
C TYR A 88 12.61 12.75 -6.68
N LYS A 89 13.21 12.91 -7.87
CA LYS A 89 13.38 14.23 -8.49
C LYS A 89 12.15 14.75 -9.22
N TYR A 90 11.31 13.85 -9.76
CA TYR A 90 10.27 14.24 -10.73
C TYR A 90 8.85 13.78 -10.34
N ASN A 91 8.60 13.32 -9.11
CA ASN A 91 7.31 12.76 -8.65
C ASN A 91 6.05 13.61 -8.93
N ASN A 92 6.19 14.92 -9.06
CA ASN A 92 5.07 15.85 -9.29
C ASN A 92 4.91 16.26 -10.76
N GLU A 93 5.77 15.76 -11.65
CA GLU A 93 5.72 16.10 -13.06
C GLU A 93 4.83 15.14 -13.85
N LYS A 94 4.10 15.67 -14.83
CA LYS A 94 3.42 14.84 -15.82
C LYS A 94 4.45 14.13 -16.69
N LEU A 95 4.33 12.83 -16.79
CA LEU A 95 5.07 12.03 -17.77
C LEU A 95 4.38 12.15 -19.13
N SER A 96 5.17 12.20 -20.18
CA SER A 96 4.68 12.19 -21.56
C SER A 96 5.22 10.95 -22.26
N GLY A 97 4.39 10.30 -23.07
CA GLY A 97 4.76 9.15 -23.89
C GLY A 97 4.25 7.81 -23.36
N GLU A 98 4.93 6.74 -23.78
CA GLU A 98 4.55 5.34 -23.56
C GLU A 98 4.71 4.84 -22.11
N ILE A 99 5.23 5.66 -21.18
CA ILE A 99 5.56 5.28 -19.80
C ILE A 99 4.89 6.26 -18.84
N ASP A 100 4.03 5.74 -17.98
CA ASP A 100 3.32 6.47 -16.95
C ASP A 100 3.78 6.10 -15.53
N TRP A 101 3.18 6.73 -14.52
CA TRP A 101 3.55 6.51 -13.12
C TRP A 101 3.16 5.11 -12.63
N ALA A 102 2.06 4.56 -13.13
CA ALA A 102 1.62 3.20 -12.81
C ALA A 102 2.66 2.17 -13.28
N TYR A 103 3.14 2.30 -14.52
CA TYR A 103 4.22 1.47 -15.04
C TYR A 103 5.50 1.60 -14.20
N ILE A 104 5.91 2.82 -13.87
CA ILE A 104 7.12 3.04 -13.05
C ILE A 104 6.98 2.37 -11.67
N ALA A 105 5.82 2.46 -11.02
CA ALA A 105 5.57 1.82 -9.73
C ALA A 105 5.69 0.28 -9.83
N GLY A 106 5.06 -0.33 -10.83
CA GLY A 106 5.15 -1.77 -11.11
C GLY A 106 6.59 -2.20 -11.42
N TYR A 107 7.25 -1.50 -12.34
CA TYR A 107 8.64 -1.75 -12.76
C TYR A 107 9.59 -1.77 -11.57
N ARG A 108 9.53 -0.75 -10.70
CA ARG A 108 10.36 -0.66 -9.50
C ARG A 108 10.20 -1.87 -8.59
N ARG A 109 8.97 -2.32 -8.40
CA ARG A 109 8.68 -3.48 -7.54
C ARG A 109 9.21 -4.78 -8.13
N ILE A 110 9.07 -4.97 -9.45
CA ILE A 110 9.58 -6.15 -10.13
C ILE A 110 11.11 -6.19 -10.07
N LEU A 111 11.80 -5.06 -10.27
CA LEU A 111 13.25 -5.00 -10.06
C LEU A 111 13.63 -5.43 -8.64
N LYS A 112 12.90 -4.97 -7.62
CA LYS A 112 13.12 -5.42 -6.24
C LYS A 112 12.91 -6.94 -6.10
N PHE A 113 11.88 -7.53 -6.72
CA PHE A 113 11.70 -9.00 -6.72
C PHE A 113 12.91 -9.73 -7.28
N ILE A 114 13.48 -9.23 -8.39
CA ILE A 114 14.68 -9.84 -9.00
C ILE A 114 15.89 -9.72 -8.07
N LEU A 115 16.12 -8.55 -7.46
CA LEU A 115 17.22 -8.32 -6.52
C LEU A 115 17.11 -9.21 -5.28
N GLU A 116 15.91 -9.34 -4.72
CA GLU A 116 15.62 -10.16 -3.55
C GLU A 116 15.73 -11.66 -3.87
N ALA A 117 15.39 -12.10 -5.09
CA ALA A 117 15.64 -13.47 -5.55
C ALA A 117 17.16 -13.77 -5.64
N GLY A 118 17.98 -12.75 -5.92
CA GLY A 118 19.44 -12.85 -5.96
C GLY A 118 20.06 -13.44 -4.69
N CYS A 119 19.45 -13.25 -3.51
CA CYS A 119 20.00 -13.79 -2.26
C CYS A 119 20.02 -15.33 -2.18
N ASP A 120 19.25 -16.04 -3.03
CA ASP A 120 19.25 -17.50 -3.08
C ASP A 120 20.36 -18.07 -3.95
N ILE A 121 21.08 -17.23 -4.69
CA ILE A 121 21.88 -17.65 -5.84
C ILE A 121 23.35 -17.58 -5.49
N LYS A 122 24.06 -18.67 -5.81
CA LYS A 122 25.53 -18.68 -5.88
C LYS A 122 25.96 -18.05 -7.19
N MET A 123 26.37 -16.79 -7.14
CA MET A 123 26.72 -16.03 -8.32
C MET A 123 28.20 -16.18 -8.68
N LEU A 124 28.50 -16.04 -9.97
CA LEU A 124 29.83 -16.05 -10.55
C LEU A 124 30.18 -14.66 -11.07
N ASN A 125 31.36 -14.19 -10.69
CA ASN A 125 31.92 -12.95 -11.20
C ASN A 125 32.86 -13.22 -12.39
N GLY A 126 32.99 -12.25 -13.30
CA GLY A 126 33.93 -12.33 -14.44
C GLY A 126 33.28 -12.20 -15.82
N GLU A 127 31.95 -12.16 -15.91
CA GLU A 127 31.27 -11.92 -17.19
C GLU A 127 31.46 -10.46 -17.65
N ILE A 128 31.81 -10.30 -18.93
CA ILE A 128 32.08 -9.02 -19.57
C ILE A 128 30.84 -8.55 -20.34
N LYS A 129 30.48 -7.26 -20.19
CA LYS A 129 29.42 -6.64 -20.98
C LYS A 129 29.85 -6.49 -22.44
N ASN A 130 29.42 -7.41 -23.28
CA ASN A 130 29.59 -7.38 -24.73
C ASN A 130 28.24 -7.66 -25.43
N GLU A 131 28.23 -7.69 -26.76
CA GLU A 131 27.00 -7.96 -27.51
C GLU A 131 26.38 -9.33 -27.19
N VAL A 132 27.20 -10.34 -26.89
CA VAL A 132 26.73 -11.68 -26.52
C VAL A 132 25.98 -11.64 -25.19
N TYR A 133 26.56 -10.96 -24.19
CA TYR A 133 25.90 -10.69 -22.91
C TYR A 133 24.56 -10.00 -23.12
N ILE A 134 24.54 -8.88 -23.86
CA ILE A 134 23.33 -8.09 -24.09
C ILE A 134 22.24 -8.94 -24.75
N LYS A 135 22.57 -9.71 -25.80
CA LYS A 135 21.62 -10.61 -26.49
C LYS A 135 21.08 -11.71 -25.57
N ARG A 136 21.86 -12.17 -24.59
CA ARG A 136 21.49 -13.20 -23.62
C ARG A 136 20.58 -12.66 -22.51
N VAL A 137 20.90 -11.49 -21.95
CA VAL A 137 20.18 -10.93 -20.78
C VAL A 137 18.91 -10.19 -21.15
N THR A 138 18.88 -9.58 -22.34
CA THR A 138 17.76 -8.74 -22.77
C THR A 138 16.43 -9.51 -22.77
N PRO A 139 16.33 -10.71 -23.36
CA PRO A 139 15.09 -11.49 -23.31
C PRO A 139 14.70 -11.88 -21.89
N LYS A 140 15.67 -12.21 -21.02
CA LYS A 140 15.39 -12.55 -19.61
C LYS A 140 14.77 -11.40 -18.84
N ILE A 141 15.23 -10.17 -19.08
CA ILE A 141 14.64 -8.98 -18.46
C ILE A 141 13.21 -8.78 -18.95
N ASP A 142 12.96 -8.87 -20.27
CA ASP A 142 11.60 -8.77 -20.81
C ASP A 142 10.67 -9.84 -20.20
N GLU A 143 11.15 -11.08 -20.06
CA GLU A 143 10.42 -12.18 -19.41
C GLU A 143 10.13 -11.92 -17.93
N LEU A 144 11.12 -11.49 -17.14
CA LEU A 144 10.92 -11.19 -15.72
C LEU A 144 9.99 -10.01 -15.49
N LEU A 145 10.02 -8.99 -16.36
CA LEU A 145 9.10 -7.86 -16.29
C LEU A 145 7.66 -8.31 -16.55
N PHE A 146 7.41 -9.08 -17.61
CA PHE A 146 6.09 -9.63 -17.89
C PHE A 146 5.59 -10.54 -16.77
N LEU A 147 6.41 -11.49 -16.33
CA LEU A 147 6.05 -12.44 -15.27
C LEU A 147 5.76 -11.71 -13.96
N GLY A 148 6.58 -10.72 -13.59
CA GLY A 148 6.39 -9.90 -12.40
C GLY A 148 5.09 -9.10 -12.44
N GLU A 149 4.75 -8.51 -13.59
CA GLU A 149 3.48 -7.83 -13.81
C GLU A 149 2.30 -8.79 -13.63
N MET A 150 2.36 -9.96 -14.26
CA MET A 150 1.30 -10.96 -14.15
C MET A 150 1.12 -11.50 -12.73
N ILE A 151 2.20 -11.65 -11.95
CA ILE A 151 2.12 -11.99 -10.52
C ILE A 151 1.33 -10.91 -9.78
N LEU A 152 1.68 -9.63 -9.98
CA LEU A 152 1.00 -8.50 -9.33
C LEU A 152 -0.48 -8.43 -9.72
N THR A 153 -0.80 -8.62 -11.00
CA THR A 153 -2.18 -8.67 -11.49
C THR A 153 -2.98 -9.80 -10.82
N CYS A 154 -2.45 -11.02 -10.80
CA CYS A 154 -3.17 -12.15 -10.22
C CYS A 154 -3.39 -12.02 -8.71
N VAL A 155 -2.39 -11.54 -7.94
CA VAL A 155 -2.59 -11.34 -6.49
C VAL A 155 -3.58 -10.22 -6.21
N SER A 156 -3.64 -9.20 -7.06
CA SER A 156 -4.59 -8.09 -6.94
C SER A 156 -6.01 -8.56 -7.19
N LEU A 157 -6.26 -9.27 -8.30
CA LEU A 157 -7.56 -9.88 -8.60
C LEU A 157 -7.99 -10.89 -7.53
N TYR A 158 -7.05 -11.68 -6.99
CA TYR A 158 -7.35 -12.60 -5.89
C TYR A 158 -7.77 -11.86 -4.61
N ALA A 159 -7.12 -10.73 -4.31
CA ALA A 159 -7.51 -9.88 -3.18
C ALA A 159 -8.88 -9.24 -3.42
N GLU A 160 -9.13 -8.72 -4.61
CA GLU A 160 -10.42 -8.16 -5.02
C GLU A 160 -11.55 -9.19 -4.88
N GLN A 161 -11.38 -10.41 -5.39
CA GLN A 161 -12.35 -11.51 -5.28
C GLN A 161 -12.67 -11.91 -3.83
N SER A 162 -11.87 -11.47 -2.86
CA SER A 162 -12.12 -11.71 -1.44
C SER A 162 -12.80 -10.55 -0.71
N MET A 163 -12.91 -9.40 -1.36
CA MET A 163 -13.52 -8.16 -0.86
C MET A 163 -14.81 -7.79 -1.61
N ILE A 164 -14.87 -8.08 -2.91
CA ILE A 164 -15.97 -7.74 -3.80
C ILE A 164 -16.56 -9.04 -4.34
N GLU A 165 -17.89 -9.13 -4.33
CA GLU A 165 -18.65 -10.23 -4.92
C GLU A 165 -18.48 -10.25 -6.44
N ASP A 166 -18.22 -11.42 -7.01
CA ASP A 166 -18.24 -11.68 -8.45
C ASP A 166 -17.42 -10.68 -9.29
N VAL A 167 -16.20 -10.34 -8.84
CA VAL A 167 -15.41 -9.27 -9.46
C VAL A 167 -14.54 -9.72 -10.62
N ALA A 168 -13.75 -10.78 -10.46
CA ALA A 168 -12.78 -11.17 -11.48
C ALA A 168 -13.47 -11.96 -12.60
N GLU A 169 -12.87 -11.90 -13.79
CA GLU A 169 -13.32 -12.60 -14.97
C GLU A 169 -12.14 -13.19 -15.73
N VAL A 170 -12.34 -14.37 -16.29
CA VAL A 170 -11.40 -15.01 -17.21
C VAL A 170 -12.12 -15.30 -18.50
N LYS A 171 -11.63 -14.75 -19.60
CA LYS A 171 -12.13 -15.00 -20.97
C LYS A 171 -11.01 -15.53 -21.84
N PHE A 172 -11.36 -16.11 -22.98
CA PHE A 172 -10.40 -16.51 -24.01
C PHE A 172 -10.67 -15.68 -25.27
N ASP A 173 -9.62 -15.12 -25.84
CA ASP A 173 -9.69 -14.39 -27.11
C ASP A 173 -9.75 -15.33 -28.32
N GLU A 174 -9.81 -14.76 -29.53
CA GLU A 174 -9.87 -15.51 -30.80
C GLU A 174 -8.66 -16.42 -31.03
N ASN A 175 -7.55 -16.18 -30.33
CA ASN A 175 -6.34 -17.00 -30.40
C ASN A 175 -6.28 -18.06 -29.28
N ASP A 176 -7.38 -18.27 -28.55
CA ASP A 176 -7.44 -19.12 -27.35
C ASP A 176 -6.48 -18.68 -26.24
N GLU A 177 -6.13 -17.40 -26.18
CA GLU A 177 -5.32 -16.85 -25.09
C GLU A 177 -6.22 -16.27 -23.99
N TYR A 178 -5.96 -16.65 -22.74
CA TYR A 178 -6.73 -16.19 -21.60
C TYR A 178 -6.52 -14.68 -21.40
N THR A 179 -7.56 -13.96 -20.99
CA THR A 179 -7.51 -12.58 -20.51
C THR A 179 -8.12 -12.48 -19.13
N PHE A 180 -7.52 -11.66 -18.27
CA PHE A 180 -8.14 -11.28 -17.00
C PHE A 180 -8.82 -9.91 -17.17
N SER A 181 -10.02 -9.81 -16.63
CA SER A 181 -10.78 -8.56 -16.55
C SER A 181 -11.62 -8.54 -15.28
N ARG A 182 -12.36 -7.46 -15.07
CA ARG A 182 -13.40 -7.39 -14.04
C ARG A 182 -14.79 -7.44 -14.67
N ARG A 183 -15.73 -8.12 -14.00
CA ARG A 183 -17.13 -8.25 -14.41
C ARG A 183 -17.91 -6.96 -14.21
N HIS A 184 -19.11 -6.94 -14.77
CA HIS A 184 -20.12 -5.90 -14.60
C HIS A 184 -19.55 -4.53 -15.01
N HIS A 185 -19.72 -3.51 -14.17
CA HIS A 185 -19.17 -2.18 -14.34
C HIS A 185 -17.89 -1.93 -13.51
N TYR A 186 -17.34 -2.97 -12.87
CA TYR A 186 -16.33 -2.78 -11.85
C TYR A 186 -15.02 -2.23 -12.40
N GLU A 187 -14.62 -2.62 -13.62
CA GLU A 187 -13.41 -2.07 -14.28
C GLU A 187 -13.48 -0.53 -14.36
N PHE A 188 -14.62 0.00 -14.81
CA PHE A 188 -14.85 1.44 -14.91
C PHE A 188 -14.75 2.15 -13.54
N ILE A 189 -15.25 1.52 -12.48
CA ILE A 189 -15.15 2.07 -11.12
C ILE A 189 -13.71 2.05 -10.62
N PHE A 190 -12.97 0.97 -10.85
CA PHE A 190 -11.55 0.91 -10.50
C PHE A 190 -10.71 1.96 -11.24
N ASP A 191 -10.98 2.19 -12.53
CA ASP A 191 -10.32 3.23 -13.31
C ASP A 191 -10.62 4.63 -12.77
N ASP A 192 -11.88 4.90 -12.39
CA ASP A 192 -12.26 6.18 -11.81
C ASP A 192 -11.61 6.42 -10.45
N ILE A 193 -11.63 5.41 -9.56
CA ILE A 193 -10.99 5.46 -8.25
C ILE A 193 -9.50 5.68 -8.40
N THR A 194 -8.82 4.94 -9.27
CA THR A 194 -7.37 5.09 -9.51
C THR A 194 -7.02 6.51 -9.95
N ARG A 195 -7.79 7.09 -10.89
CA ARG A 195 -7.58 8.48 -11.35
C ARG A 195 -7.83 9.51 -10.25
N GLU A 196 -8.83 9.31 -9.40
CA GLU A 196 -9.11 10.22 -8.27
C GLU A 196 -8.01 10.14 -7.22
N LEU A 197 -7.56 8.92 -6.91
CA LEU A 197 -6.57 8.67 -5.86
C LEU A 197 -5.14 9.02 -6.29
N ASP A 198 -4.78 8.93 -7.57
CA ASP A 198 -3.49 9.39 -8.11
C ASP A 198 -3.18 10.86 -7.76
N GLY A 199 -4.22 11.69 -7.54
CA GLY A 199 -4.09 13.06 -7.05
C GLY A 199 -4.10 13.22 -5.51
N GLN A 200 -4.56 12.22 -4.77
CA GLN A 200 -4.74 12.27 -3.30
C GLN A 200 -3.68 11.48 -2.52
N PHE A 201 -2.99 10.52 -3.14
CA PHE A 201 -1.95 9.71 -2.49
C PHE A 201 -0.72 10.51 -2.03
N THR A 202 -0.54 11.74 -2.52
CA THR A 202 0.51 12.70 -2.08
C THR A 202 0.10 13.54 -0.86
N LYS A 203 -1.17 13.52 -0.45
CA LYS A 203 -1.70 14.31 0.68
C LYS A 203 -2.08 13.41 1.87
N THR A 204 -1.19 12.48 2.21
CA THR A 204 -1.34 11.75 3.47
C THR A 204 -1.07 12.74 4.61
N VAL A 205 -1.92 12.76 5.65
CA VAL A 205 -1.59 13.47 6.89
C VAL A 205 -0.43 12.73 7.55
N VAL A 206 0.78 13.14 7.21
CA VAL A 206 2.03 12.67 7.81
C VAL A 206 2.58 13.84 8.61
N ASP A 207 3.22 13.55 9.75
CA ASP A 207 3.98 14.49 10.58
C ASP A 207 4.51 15.69 9.77
N ASP A 208 3.97 16.88 10.03
CA ASP A 208 4.36 18.14 9.36
C ASP A 208 5.82 18.56 9.70
N ASN A 209 6.53 17.77 10.52
CA ASN A 209 7.95 17.95 10.78
C ASN A 209 8.80 17.49 9.58
N ASP A 210 9.54 18.43 9.00
CA ASP A 210 10.52 18.31 7.90
C ASP A 210 10.87 16.86 7.49
N LEU A 211 10.38 16.45 6.30
CA LEU A 211 10.63 15.19 5.61
C LEU A 211 9.98 13.93 6.23
N ALA A 212 8.69 13.98 6.57
CA ALA A 212 7.91 12.80 6.98
C ALA A 212 8.54 12.04 8.17
N GLY A 213 8.97 12.80 9.19
CA GLY A 213 9.59 12.26 10.40
C GLY A 213 11.06 11.80 10.26
N LEU A 214 11.69 11.96 9.08
CA LEU A 214 13.10 11.57 8.87
C LEU A 214 14.05 12.31 9.81
N THR A 215 13.84 13.61 10.01
CA THR A 215 14.67 14.43 10.91
C THR A 215 14.67 13.87 12.34
N ASP A 216 13.50 13.45 12.83
CA ASP A 216 13.37 12.85 14.15
C ASP A 216 13.99 11.46 14.22
N LEU A 217 13.91 10.68 13.14
CA LEU A 217 14.59 9.39 13.05
C LEU A 217 16.12 9.56 13.13
N LYS A 218 16.69 10.54 12.41
CA LYS A 218 18.13 10.84 12.47
C LYS A 218 18.57 11.16 13.91
N LYS A 219 17.80 12.01 14.61
CA LYS A 219 18.07 12.35 16.02
C LYS A 219 18.00 11.12 16.92
N ALA A 220 16.98 10.28 16.76
CA ALA A 220 16.84 9.06 17.56
C ALA A 220 17.98 8.07 17.32
N ILE A 221 18.49 7.97 16.09
CA ILE A 221 19.66 7.13 15.77
C ILE A 221 20.92 7.67 16.46
N GLU A 222 21.12 8.98 16.45
CA GLU A 222 22.24 9.61 17.14
C GLU A 222 22.13 9.43 18.66
N GLU A 223 20.96 9.69 19.25
CA GLU A 223 20.73 9.57 20.69
C GLU A 223 20.85 8.13 21.18
N CYS A 224 20.29 7.16 20.45
CA CYS A 224 20.18 5.78 20.94
C CYS A 224 21.34 4.88 20.49
N PHE A 225 21.97 5.14 19.34
CA PHE A 225 23.09 4.34 18.83
C PHE A 225 24.42 5.10 18.79
N SER A 226 24.44 6.41 19.10
CA SER A 226 25.63 7.26 18.92
C SER A 226 26.12 7.29 17.47
N ILE A 227 25.20 7.11 16.51
CA ILE A 227 25.49 7.10 15.07
C ILE A 227 24.92 8.38 14.44
N LYS A 228 25.76 9.15 13.77
CA LYS A 228 25.30 10.26 12.94
C LYS A 228 24.95 9.76 11.55
N TYR A 229 23.68 9.85 11.20
CA TYR A 229 23.16 9.34 9.91
C TYR A 229 23.95 9.87 8.70
N ASP A 230 24.26 11.16 8.65
CA ASP A 230 24.94 11.76 7.50
C ASP A 230 26.41 11.28 7.38
N GLU A 231 27.04 10.87 8.49
CA GLU A 231 28.38 10.26 8.46
C GLU A 231 28.34 8.85 7.83
N VAL A 232 27.28 8.08 8.09
CA VAL A 232 27.06 6.77 7.44
C VAL A 232 26.88 6.95 5.93
N GLY A 233 26.08 7.94 5.52
CA GLY A 233 25.92 8.30 4.10
C GLY A 233 27.25 8.68 3.44
N GLY A 234 28.08 9.45 4.14
CA GLY A 234 29.43 9.79 3.69
C GLY A 234 30.36 8.58 3.56
N LEU A 235 30.28 7.63 4.49
CA LEU A 235 31.02 6.36 4.45
C LEU A 235 30.62 5.52 3.24
N ILE A 236 29.31 5.37 2.99
CA ILE A 236 28.77 4.67 1.81
C ILE A 236 29.29 5.31 0.52
N ALA A 237 29.20 6.65 0.41
CA ALA A 237 29.67 7.38 -0.77
C ALA A 237 31.18 7.19 -1.01
N ARG A 238 32.00 7.18 0.05
CA ARG A 238 33.45 6.93 -0.05
C ARG A 238 33.77 5.51 -0.49
N ILE A 239 33.05 4.50 0.02
CA ILE A 239 33.20 3.11 -0.44
C ILE A 239 32.93 3.03 -1.94
N HIS A 240 31.83 3.63 -2.41
CA HIS A 240 31.52 3.66 -3.84
C HIS A 240 32.61 4.35 -4.67
N GLU A 241 33.11 5.51 -4.25
CA GLU A 241 34.14 6.23 -5.01
C GLU A 241 35.47 5.47 -5.05
N GLN A 242 35.86 4.80 -3.95
CA GLN A 242 37.07 3.97 -3.89
C GLN A 242 36.97 2.73 -4.80
N LEU A 243 35.78 2.14 -4.93
CA LEU A 243 35.57 0.92 -5.70
C LEU A 243 35.17 1.17 -7.16
N LYS A 244 34.86 2.41 -7.51
CA LYS A 244 34.54 2.83 -8.88
C LYS A 244 35.53 2.31 -9.94
N PRO A 245 36.86 2.30 -9.72
CA PRO A 245 37.82 1.76 -10.70
C PRO A 245 37.71 0.24 -10.90
N GLN A 246 37.15 -0.51 -9.95
CA GLN A 246 37.08 -1.98 -9.96
C GLN A 246 35.82 -2.54 -10.64
N GLY A 247 34.91 -1.69 -11.12
CA GLY A 247 33.74 -2.18 -11.85
C GLY A 247 32.47 -1.34 -11.81
N GLY A 248 32.53 -0.07 -11.35
CA GLY A 248 31.42 0.88 -11.44
C GLY A 248 30.71 1.20 -10.12
N GLN A 249 29.50 1.75 -10.21
CA GLN A 249 28.74 2.35 -9.08
C GLN A 249 28.20 1.31 -8.07
N ILE A 250 28.17 0.02 -8.39
CA ILE A 250 27.57 -1.03 -7.55
C ILE A 250 28.58 -2.18 -7.40
N VAL A 251 29.57 -1.96 -6.55
CA VAL A 251 30.57 -2.96 -6.18
C VAL A 251 30.25 -3.45 -4.78
N GLY A 252 30.17 -4.78 -4.62
CA GLY A 252 29.97 -5.39 -3.32
C GLY A 252 31.22 -5.28 -2.46
N VAL A 253 31.04 -5.12 -1.15
CA VAL A 253 32.11 -5.23 -0.14
C VAL A 253 31.84 -6.40 0.78
N GLY A 254 32.86 -6.97 1.42
CA GLY A 254 32.60 -7.90 2.52
C GLY A 254 31.73 -7.23 3.58
N TRP A 255 30.68 -7.91 4.07
CA TRP A 255 29.70 -7.29 4.98
C TRP A 255 30.35 -6.59 6.20
N LYS A 256 31.39 -7.20 6.77
CA LYS A 256 32.14 -6.66 7.92
C LYS A 256 32.79 -5.31 7.66
N THR A 257 33.02 -4.91 6.41
CA THR A 257 33.55 -3.60 6.06
C THR A 257 32.67 -2.47 6.60
N LEU A 258 31.35 -2.65 6.61
CA LEU A 258 30.40 -1.63 7.10
C LEU A 258 30.58 -1.34 8.60
N PRO A 259 30.42 -2.30 9.52
CA PRO A 259 30.59 -2.05 10.95
C PRO A 259 32.02 -1.67 11.33
N ILE A 260 33.05 -2.25 10.67
CA ILE A 260 34.46 -1.91 10.93
C ILE A 260 34.73 -0.44 10.58
N ASN A 261 34.28 0.03 9.42
CA ASN A 261 34.50 1.41 9.02
C ASN A 261 33.76 2.40 9.94
N LEU A 262 32.54 2.06 10.36
CA LEU A 262 31.79 2.91 11.30
C LEU A 262 32.48 2.99 12.67
N ASN A 263 33.03 1.87 13.16
CA ASN A 263 33.84 1.86 14.38
C ASN A 263 35.12 2.68 14.23
N HIS A 264 35.87 2.48 13.14
CA HIS A 264 37.16 3.13 12.96
C HIS A 264 37.04 4.65 12.76
N PHE A 265 36.15 5.08 11.86
CA PHE A 265 36.03 6.48 11.44
C PHE A 265 35.07 7.30 12.30
N CYS A 266 33.99 6.69 12.80
CA CYS A 266 32.96 7.40 13.59
C CYS A 266 33.00 7.05 15.09
N LYS A 267 33.92 6.16 15.52
CA LYS A 267 34.12 5.77 16.93
C LYS A 267 32.89 5.12 17.60
N VAL A 268 32.00 4.55 16.79
CA VAL A 268 30.83 3.79 17.27
C VAL A 268 31.29 2.41 17.76
N PRO A 269 30.89 1.91 18.95
CA PRO A 269 31.24 0.56 19.38
C PRO A 269 30.87 -0.50 18.33
N ILE A 270 31.73 -1.51 18.13
CA ILE A 270 31.57 -2.45 17.02
C ILE A 270 30.26 -3.24 17.12
N GLU A 271 29.85 -3.61 18.34
CA GLU A 271 28.61 -4.34 18.60
C GLU A 271 27.38 -3.49 18.23
N ILE A 272 27.44 -2.18 18.51
CA ILE A 272 26.38 -1.23 18.16
C ILE A 272 26.33 -1.00 16.63
N ALA A 273 27.50 -0.89 16.00
CA ALA A 273 27.59 -0.78 14.55
C ALA A 273 27.04 -2.04 13.84
N GLU A 274 27.35 -3.23 14.35
CA GLU A 274 26.82 -4.49 13.84
C GLU A 274 25.29 -4.58 14.03
N GLN A 275 24.79 -4.25 15.22
CA GLN A 275 23.35 -4.20 15.50
C GLN A 275 22.62 -3.28 14.51
N PHE A 276 23.17 -2.09 14.28
CA PHE A 276 22.61 -1.11 13.36
C PHE A 276 22.54 -1.64 11.92
N PHE A 277 23.66 -2.15 11.38
CA PHE A 277 23.68 -2.64 9.99
C PHE A 277 22.91 -3.94 9.80
N ARG A 278 22.85 -4.85 10.78
CA ARG A 278 22.01 -6.06 10.70
C ARG A 278 20.53 -5.71 10.53
N GLY A 279 20.06 -4.68 11.23
CA GLY A 279 18.70 -4.16 11.06
C GLY A 279 18.37 -3.76 9.62
N LEU A 280 19.37 -3.34 8.85
CA LEU A 280 19.28 -2.86 7.47
C LEU A 280 19.69 -3.91 6.41
N THR A 281 20.03 -5.12 6.84
CA THR A 281 20.54 -6.18 5.97
C THR A 281 19.44 -7.17 5.58
N LEU A 282 19.34 -7.47 4.28
CA LEU A 282 18.53 -8.53 3.69
C LEU A 282 19.43 -9.63 3.12
N ASP A 283 19.16 -10.87 3.49
CA ASP A 283 19.94 -12.04 3.06
C ASP A 283 19.04 -13.26 2.86
N ARG A 284 19.64 -14.40 2.53
CA ARG A 284 18.94 -15.68 2.32
C ARG A 284 18.13 -16.15 3.53
N THR A 285 18.56 -15.80 4.74
CA THR A 285 17.97 -16.29 5.99
C THR A 285 16.73 -15.51 6.41
N ASN A 286 16.62 -14.24 5.98
CA ASN A 286 15.54 -13.36 6.41
C ASN A 286 14.61 -12.90 5.27
N LYS A 287 15.00 -13.07 4.01
CA LYS A 287 14.14 -12.70 2.88
C LYS A 287 12.86 -13.53 2.83
N MET A 288 11.84 -12.95 2.20
CA MET A 288 10.56 -13.62 1.99
C MET A 288 10.54 -14.43 0.69
N THR A 289 9.56 -15.33 0.57
CA THR A 289 9.24 -15.99 -0.70
C THR A 289 8.68 -14.98 -1.70
N LEU A 290 8.75 -15.28 -3.01
CA LEU A 290 8.18 -14.38 -4.02
C LEU A 290 6.67 -14.14 -3.85
N LEU A 291 5.93 -15.17 -3.41
CA LEU A 291 4.51 -15.05 -3.09
C LEU A 291 4.28 -14.07 -1.94
N ASP A 292 5.05 -14.20 -0.86
CA ASP A 292 4.98 -13.30 0.28
C ASP A 292 5.39 -11.87 -0.10
N LEU A 293 6.38 -11.69 -0.98
CA LEU A 293 6.78 -10.37 -1.49
C LEU A 293 5.65 -9.69 -2.27
N ALA A 294 4.94 -10.45 -3.10
CA ALA A 294 3.77 -9.96 -3.82
C ALA A 294 2.63 -9.60 -2.86
N CYS A 295 2.38 -10.43 -1.85
CA CYS A 295 1.25 -10.28 -0.94
C CYS A 295 1.48 -9.35 0.26
N ARG A 296 2.74 -9.11 0.67
CA ARG A 296 3.11 -8.39 1.90
C ARG A 296 4.20 -7.35 1.64
N PRO A 297 3.97 -6.35 0.76
CA PRO A 297 4.98 -5.38 0.36
C PRO A 297 5.46 -4.44 1.46
N TYR A 298 4.70 -4.29 2.56
CA TYR A 298 5.07 -3.46 3.71
C TYR A 298 5.73 -4.24 4.86
N ASN A 299 6.12 -5.50 4.61
CA ASN A 299 6.89 -6.27 5.58
C ASN A 299 8.32 -5.70 5.68
N LEU A 300 8.87 -5.58 6.89
CA LEU A 300 10.23 -5.07 7.11
C LEU A 300 11.34 -5.96 6.55
N ASN A 301 11.05 -7.23 6.27
CA ASN A 301 11.97 -8.15 5.58
C ASN A 301 11.89 -7.98 4.06
N ARG A 302 12.05 -6.74 3.60
CA ARG A 302 12.05 -6.37 2.19
C ARG A 302 13.13 -5.37 1.89
N TYR A 303 13.61 -5.38 0.64
CA TYR A 303 14.68 -4.47 0.21
C TYR A 303 14.34 -2.98 0.42
N ILE A 304 13.06 -2.60 0.31
CA ILE A 304 12.61 -1.22 0.58
C ILE A 304 12.83 -0.75 2.04
N TYR A 305 13.00 -1.68 2.98
CA TYR A 305 13.32 -1.39 4.40
C TYR A 305 14.71 -1.88 4.82
N LYS A 306 15.39 -2.65 3.95
CA LYS A 306 16.69 -3.28 4.18
C LYS A 306 17.58 -3.07 2.95
N PRO A 307 18.25 -1.89 2.85
CA PRO A 307 18.93 -1.43 1.65
C PRO A 307 20.25 -2.13 1.36
N ILE A 308 20.70 -3.02 2.26
CA ILE A 308 21.92 -3.80 2.12
C ILE A 308 21.51 -5.22 1.78
N ILE A 309 21.77 -5.66 0.55
CA ILE A 309 21.54 -7.05 0.15
C ILE A 309 22.85 -7.84 0.28
N ILE A 310 22.76 -9.05 0.80
CA ILE A 310 23.87 -10.01 0.79
C ILE A 310 23.70 -10.98 -0.37
N TRP A 311 24.67 -10.99 -1.29
CA TRP A 311 24.78 -12.00 -2.34
C TRP A 311 26.03 -12.86 -2.13
N ASN A 312 25.88 -14.14 -2.41
CA ASN A 312 27.00 -15.07 -2.45
C ASN A 312 27.66 -14.98 -3.84
N ILE A 313 28.88 -14.45 -3.91
CA ILE A 313 29.64 -14.22 -5.14
C ILE A 313 30.95 -14.99 -5.02
N ASN A 314 31.17 -15.95 -5.92
CA ASN A 314 32.33 -16.85 -5.88
C ASN A 314 32.52 -17.52 -4.50
N ASP A 315 31.43 -18.03 -3.93
CA ASP A 315 31.34 -18.67 -2.61
C ASP A 315 31.62 -17.76 -1.39
N GLU A 316 31.73 -16.44 -1.58
CA GLU A 316 31.87 -15.46 -0.51
C GLU A 316 30.66 -14.51 -0.42
N ASP A 317 30.33 -14.05 0.77
CA ASP A 317 29.19 -13.14 0.99
C ASP A 317 29.60 -11.66 0.85
N TYR A 318 29.00 -10.99 -0.13
CA TYR A 318 29.21 -9.57 -0.40
C TYR A 318 27.94 -8.78 -0.08
N ALA A 319 28.11 -7.65 0.61
CA ALA A 319 27.10 -6.63 0.84
C ALA A 319 27.06 -5.66 -0.35
N LEU A 320 25.87 -5.51 -0.94
CA LEU A 320 25.57 -4.56 -2.00
C LEU A 320 24.51 -3.57 -1.52
N PHE A 321 24.76 -2.29 -1.76
CA PHE A 321 23.89 -1.19 -1.37
C PHE A 321 24.06 -0.04 -2.37
N GLY A 322 23.05 0.81 -2.46
CA GLY A 322 23.05 2.00 -3.32
C GLY A 322 22.63 3.24 -2.56
N LYS A 323 23.08 4.41 -3.03
CA LYS A 323 22.78 5.71 -2.38
C LYS A 323 21.27 6.01 -2.36
N ASN A 324 20.54 5.64 -3.41
CA ASN A 324 19.14 6.01 -3.58
C ASN A 324 18.25 5.04 -2.78
N ALA A 325 18.54 3.74 -2.82
CA ALA A 325 17.88 2.75 -1.96
C ALA A 325 18.10 3.03 -0.45
N TRP A 326 19.28 3.52 -0.07
CA TRP A 326 19.55 3.97 1.29
C TRP A 326 18.60 5.10 1.70
N ALA A 327 18.53 6.18 0.91
CA ALA A 327 17.64 7.30 1.20
C ALA A 327 16.16 6.89 1.21
N GLU A 328 15.72 6.08 0.24
CA GLU A 328 14.36 5.54 0.19
C GLU A 328 14.03 4.76 1.47
N THR A 329 14.94 3.88 1.93
CA THR A 329 14.72 3.09 3.14
C THR A 329 14.41 3.96 4.34
N PHE A 330 15.19 5.00 4.60
CA PHE A 330 14.99 5.80 5.80
C PHE A 330 13.72 6.64 5.75
N ILE A 331 13.33 7.11 4.55
CA ILE A 331 12.01 7.73 4.34
C ILE A 331 10.89 6.72 4.61
N GLN A 332 11.03 5.49 4.13
CA GLN A 332 10.01 4.44 4.32
C GLN A 332 9.93 3.99 5.77
N LEU A 333 11.06 3.90 6.48
CA LEU A 333 11.08 3.62 7.92
C LEU A 333 10.40 4.74 8.71
N SER A 334 10.71 6.01 8.42
CA SER A 334 10.16 7.15 9.17
C SER A 334 8.68 7.40 8.91
N SER A 335 8.19 7.13 7.69
CA SER A 335 6.81 7.42 7.29
C SER A 335 5.87 6.22 7.40
N ASN A 336 6.34 5.02 7.05
CA ASN A 336 5.48 3.84 6.83
C ASN A 336 5.74 2.67 7.80
N ALA A 337 6.71 2.79 8.72
CA ALA A 337 6.99 1.77 9.72
C ALA A 337 6.97 2.29 11.16
N ILE A 338 7.82 3.24 11.49
CA ILE A 338 8.02 3.70 12.88
C ILE A 338 6.76 4.33 13.50
N PRO A 339 5.99 5.19 12.79
CA PRO A 339 4.71 5.70 13.30
C PRO A 339 3.68 4.59 13.58
N TRP A 340 3.90 3.39 13.05
CA TRP A 340 3.05 2.21 13.20
C TRP A 340 3.63 1.18 14.18
N GLY A 341 4.53 1.61 15.06
CA GLY A 341 5.17 0.72 16.05
C GLY A 341 6.17 -0.27 15.46
N LYS A 342 6.53 -0.14 14.17
CA LYS A 342 7.39 -1.10 13.46
C LYS A 342 8.80 -0.56 13.24
N ALA A 343 9.80 -1.35 13.59
CA ALA A 343 11.20 -1.10 13.27
C ALA A 343 11.95 -2.44 13.13
N PRO A 344 13.17 -2.46 12.53
CA PRO A 344 13.99 -3.66 12.50
C PRO A 344 14.15 -4.28 13.89
N LYS A 345 14.05 -5.62 13.97
CA LYS A 345 14.05 -6.33 15.26
C LYS A 345 15.35 -6.09 16.02
N GLU A 346 16.45 -6.05 15.29
CA GLU A 346 17.79 -5.77 15.79
C GLU A 346 17.85 -4.39 16.44
N TRP A 347 17.14 -3.39 15.91
CA TRP A 347 17.08 -2.05 16.50
C TRP A 347 16.20 -2.02 17.76
N LEU A 348 15.15 -2.84 17.82
CA LEU A 348 14.25 -2.92 18.97
C LEU A 348 14.89 -3.58 20.20
N GLU A 349 16.02 -4.26 20.04
CA GLU A 349 16.84 -4.74 21.15
C GLU A 349 17.46 -3.56 21.94
N ASN A 350 17.66 -2.41 21.28
CA ASN A 350 18.04 -1.17 21.94
C ASN A 350 16.84 -0.54 22.66
N LYS A 351 16.84 -0.55 24.00
CA LYS A 351 15.75 -0.02 24.83
C LYS A 351 15.45 1.46 24.58
N CYS A 352 16.48 2.28 24.32
CA CYS A 352 16.29 3.69 23.97
C CYS A 352 15.48 3.81 22.68
N PHE A 353 15.90 3.08 21.64
CA PHE A 353 15.25 3.16 20.34
C PHE A 353 13.83 2.58 20.36
N LYS A 354 13.61 1.48 21.09
CA LYS A 354 12.27 0.92 21.32
C LYS A 354 11.32 1.94 21.97
N LYS A 355 11.80 2.71 22.96
CA LYS A 355 11.01 3.78 23.60
C LYS A 355 10.68 4.90 22.61
N TYR A 356 11.61 5.26 21.73
CA TYR A 356 11.37 6.22 20.65
C TYR A 356 10.25 5.74 19.70
N VAL A 357 10.27 4.48 19.28
CA VAL A 357 9.25 3.88 18.41
C VAL A 357 7.87 3.94 19.05
N HIS A 358 7.72 3.48 20.30
CA HIS A 358 6.42 3.54 21.00
C HIS A 358 5.93 4.97 21.18
N ARG A 359 6.82 5.94 21.48
CA ARG A 359 6.43 7.35 21.57
C ARG A 359 5.90 7.88 20.23
N LYS A 360 6.46 7.43 19.10
CA LYS A 360 6.00 7.85 17.78
C LYS A 360 4.66 7.19 17.41
N GLU A 361 4.46 5.93 17.77
CA GLU A 361 3.16 5.24 17.67
C GLU A 361 2.07 5.99 18.46
N ASP A 362 2.31 6.29 19.74
CA ASP A 362 1.37 7.02 20.60
C ASP A 362 1.05 8.45 20.08
N ALA A 363 2.02 9.09 19.44
CA ALA A 363 1.84 10.43 18.87
C ALA A 363 1.03 10.36 17.57
N HIS A 364 1.35 9.38 16.72
CA HIS A 364 0.69 9.15 15.46
C HIS A 364 -0.81 8.87 15.64
N ASP A 365 -1.19 8.08 16.65
CA ASP A 365 -2.58 7.76 16.99
C ASP A 365 -3.44 8.99 17.38
N LYS A 366 -2.83 10.15 17.66
CA LYS A 366 -3.56 11.37 18.03
C LYS A 366 -3.73 12.35 16.88
N TRP A 367 -2.94 12.23 15.81
CA TRP A 367 -2.89 13.26 14.76
C TRP A 367 -4.20 13.42 13.99
N LEU A 368 -4.92 12.33 13.74
CA LEU A 368 -6.19 12.39 13.01
C LEU A 368 -7.26 13.05 13.88
N ASP A 369 -7.34 12.64 15.15
CA ASP A 369 -8.29 13.21 16.09
C ASP A 369 -8.06 14.72 16.28
N ASP A 370 -6.80 15.14 16.41
CA ASP A 370 -6.46 16.55 16.57
C ASP A 370 -6.85 17.38 15.33
N GLU A 371 -6.63 16.84 14.12
CA GLU A 371 -7.04 17.50 12.87
C GLU A 371 -8.57 17.50 12.69
N VAL A 372 -9.27 16.43 13.06
CA VAL A 372 -10.74 16.38 13.09
C VAL A 372 -11.27 17.44 14.06
N GLU A 373 -10.77 17.49 15.29
CA GLU A 373 -11.20 18.46 16.29
C GLU A 373 -10.98 19.89 15.82
N LYS A 374 -9.83 20.18 15.20
CA LYS A 374 -9.53 21.49 14.61
C LYS A 374 -10.57 21.89 13.56
N ARG A 375 -10.98 20.98 12.68
CA ARG A 375 -12.02 21.24 11.67
C ARG A 375 -13.40 21.47 12.30
N LEU A 376 -13.75 20.71 13.33
CA LEU A 376 -15.00 20.89 14.09
C LEU A 376 -15.06 22.28 14.76
N LYS A 377 -13.97 22.70 15.39
CA LYS A 377 -13.82 24.05 15.98
C LYS A 377 -13.97 25.15 14.93
N ASN A 378 -13.29 25.01 13.79
CA ASN A 378 -13.36 25.99 12.70
C ASN A 378 -14.79 26.14 12.14
N ASN A 379 -15.55 25.05 12.09
CA ASN A 379 -16.94 25.04 11.64
C ASN A 379 -17.96 25.33 12.76
N LYS A 380 -17.51 25.59 13.99
CA LYS A 380 -18.35 25.89 15.17
C LYS A 380 -19.42 24.81 15.45
N LEU A 381 -19.10 23.55 15.15
CA LEU A 381 -20.00 22.42 15.42
C LEU A 381 -19.97 22.07 16.91
N LEU A 382 -21.08 21.56 17.43
CA LEU A 382 -21.14 21.00 18.77
C LEU A 382 -20.59 19.58 18.71
N TYR A 383 -19.66 19.24 19.57
CA TYR A 383 -19.11 17.88 19.62
C TYR A 383 -18.67 17.46 21.02
N ASP A 384 -18.47 16.17 21.23
CA ASP A 384 -17.69 15.64 22.35
C ASP A 384 -16.61 14.70 21.85
N ARG A 385 -15.43 14.75 22.48
CA ARG A 385 -14.23 14.01 22.07
C ARG A 385 -13.83 13.03 23.17
N ASN A 386 -13.41 11.82 22.80
CA ASN A 386 -12.98 10.77 23.73
C ASN A 386 -14.03 10.52 24.81
N VAL A 387 -15.25 10.22 24.38
CA VAL A 387 -16.44 10.25 25.24
C VAL A 387 -16.46 9.06 26.18
N LYS A 388 -16.14 9.30 27.45
CA LYS A 388 -16.15 8.28 28.51
C LYS A 388 -17.43 8.29 29.35
N LYS A 389 -18.17 9.39 29.32
CA LYS A 389 -19.41 9.58 30.09
C LYS A 389 -20.38 10.55 29.42
N ILE A 390 -21.68 10.31 29.59
CA ILE A 390 -22.77 11.22 29.18
C ILE A 390 -23.39 11.80 30.45
N ASN A 391 -23.47 13.13 30.54
CA ASN A 391 -24.02 13.82 31.71
C ASN A 391 -25.51 14.13 31.47
N TYR A 392 -26.43 13.53 32.22
CA TYR A 392 -27.88 13.74 32.12
C TYR A 392 -28.45 14.07 33.51
N ASP A 393 -29.42 14.99 33.60
CA ASP A 393 -29.88 15.58 34.88
C ASP A 393 -28.75 16.03 35.84
N GLU A 394 -28.77 15.66 37.11
CA GLU A 394 -27.67 15.92 38.06
C GLU A 394 -26.68 14.74 38.16
N THR A 395 -26.69 13.83 37.18
CA THR A 395 -25.91 12.58 37.19
C THR A 395 -25.14 12.36 35.88
N PHE A 396 -24.49 11.21 35.76
CA PHE A 396 -23.80 10.77 34.55
C PHE A 396 -23.96 9.27 34.33
N PHE A 397 -23.83 8.87 33.07
CA PHE A 397 -23.72 7.48 32.64
C PHE A 397 -22.31 7.24 32.13
N ASN A 398 -21.62 6.23 32.68
CA ASN A 398 -20.33 5.81 32.14
C ASN A 398 -20.55 5.04 30.84
N ILE A 399 -19.88 5.45 29.77
CA ILE A 399 -19.90 4.74 28.48
C ILE A 399 -18.99 3.52 28.48
N ASP A 400 -18.13 3.38 29.50
CA ASP A 400 -17.35 2.16 29.79
C ASP A 400 -18.24 1.01 30.31
N VAL A 401 -19.34 0.75 29.61
CA VAL A 401 -20.19 -0.41 29.77
C VAL A 401 -19.65 -1.52 28.88
N GLN A 402 -19.74 -2.76 29.36
CA GLN A 402 -19.30 -3.93 28.60
C GLN A 402 -19.96 -3.97 27.21
N GLY A 403 -19.18 -3.66 26.17
CA GLY A 403 -19.57 -3.83 24.76
C GLY A 403 -19.74 -2.57 23.92
N LEU A 404 -19.75 -1.35 24.49
CA LEU A 404 -19.76 -0.10 23.72
C LEU A 404 -18.37 0.33 23.25
N GLY A 405 -17.37 0.25 24.13
CA GLY A 405 -16.00 0.68 23.85
C GLY A 405 -15.84 2.20 23.83
N GLU A 406 -14.63 2.65 23.48
CA GLU A 406 -14.29 4.08 23.35
C GLU A 406 -14.94 4.70 22.12
N ILE A 407 -15.35 5.97 22.22
CA ILE A 407 -15.91 6.75 21.11
C ILE A 407 -15.04 7.98 20.92
N ASP A 408 -14.50 8.12 19.72
CA ASP A 408 -13.54 9.18 19.42
C ASP A 408 -14.27 10.53 19.35
N PHE A 409 -15.40 10.59 18.63
CA PHE A 409 -16.24 11.79 18.57
C PHE A 409 -17.75 11.49 18.57
N ILE A 410 -18.52 12.38 19.19
CA ILE A 410 -19.95 12.57 18.93
C ILE A 410 -20.12 13.98 18.36
N ILE A 411 -20.68 14.11 17.17
CA ILE A 411 -20.77 15.39 16.45
C ILE A 411 -22.23 15.71 16.13
N ILE A 412 -22.69 16.90 16.50
CA ILE A 412 -24.03 17.38 16.17
C ILE A 412 -23.95 18.22 14.90
N SER A 413 -24.66 17.81 13.84
CA SER A 413 -24.83 18.58 12.62
C SER A 413 -26.28 19.07 12.51
N PRO A 414 -26.54 20.36 12.81
CA PRO A 414 -27.85 20.95 12.58
C PRO A 414 -28.26 21.00 11.11
N ASN A 415 -27.29 21.21 10.21
CA ASN A 415 -27.53 21.33 8.77
C ASN A 415 -28.12 20.05 8.17
N THR A 416 -27.69 18.89 8.67
CA THR A 416 -28.18 17.57 8.21
C THR A 416 -29.20 16.95 9.15
N LYS A 417 -29.53 17.61 10.26
CA LYS A 417 -30.31 17.05 11.38
C LYS A 417 -29.82 15.65 11.79
N THR A 418 -28.51 15.50 11.92
CA THR A 418 -27.86 14.22 12.20
C THR A 418 -26.86 14.36 13.35
N VAL A 419 -26.87 13.36 14.23
CA VAL A 419 -25.86 13.13 15.25
C VAL A 419 -24.93 12.04 14.74
N PHE A 420 -23.69 12.39 14.47
CA PHE A 420 -22.68 11.46 14.02
C PHE A 420 -21.97 10.84 15.23
N ILE A 421 -22.03 9.52 15.32
CA ILE A 421 -21.20 8.72 16.21
C ILE A 421 -19.99 8.27 15.41
N THR A 422 -18.82 8.72 15.81
CA THR A 422 -17.65 8.71 14.95
C THR A 422 -16.51 7.98 15.60
N ASP A 423 -15.91 7.09 14.81
CA ASP A 423 -14.65 6.45 15.11
C ASP A 423 -13.59 6.89 14.10
N CYS A 424 -12.50 7.46 14.61
CA CYS A 424 -11.30 7.74 13.83
C CYS A 424 -10.50 6.45 13.67
N LYS A 425 -10.02 6.20 12.45
CA LYS A 425 -9.15 5.05 12.15
C LYS A 425 -7.94 5.51 11.37
N HIS A 426 -6.80 5.39 12.02
CA HIS A 426 -5.50 5.60 11.41
C HIS A 426 -5.15 4.41 10.53
N LEU A 427 -5.15 4.62 9.22
CA LEU A 427 -4.75 3.64 8.21
C LEU A 427 -3.37 3.95 7.64
N ILE A 428 -2.57 2.90 7.46
CA ILE A 428 -1.34 2.97 6.69
C ILE A 428 -1.74 3.28 5.25
N GLY A 429 -1.11 4.26 4.61
CA GLY A 429 -1.31 4.52 3.20
C GLY A 429 -0.97 3.28 2.36
N ARG A 430 -2.00 2.65 1.78
CA ARG A 430 -1.88 1.38 1.05
C ARG A 430 -2.23 1.58 -0.40
N TYR A 431 -1.23 1.43 -1.26
CA TYR A 431 -1.37 1.62 -2.70
C TYR A 431 -1.80 0.33 -3.42
N ASP A 432 -1.57 -0.82 -2.79
CA ASP A 432 -1.93 -2.11 -3.39
C ASP A 432 -3.23 -2.66 -2.83
N THR A 433 -4.07 -3.16 -3.73
CA THR A 433 -5.33 -3.83 -3.40
C THR A 433 -5.14 -4.99 -2.42
N VAL A 434 -4.01 -5.71 -2.51
CA VAL A 434 -3.68 -6.82 -1.59
C VAL A 434 -3.57 -6.36 -0.14
N ASN A 435 -3.04 -5.17 0.13
CA ASN A 435 -2.99 -4.66 1.51
C ASN A 435 -4.29 -4.00 1.93
N GLN A 436 -5.04 -3.43 0.99
CA GLN A 436 -6.37 -2.88 1.30
C GLN A 436 -7.33 -3.97 1.79
N LYS A 437 -7.10 -5.24 1.41
CA LYS A 437 -7.77 -6.41 2.01
C LYS A 437 -7.64 -6.49 3.53
N ASN A 438 -6.50 -6.08 4.10
CA ASN A 438 -6.34 -6.07 5.55
C ASN A 438 -7.25 -5.00 6.19
N ASP A 439 -7.42 -3.84 5.57
CA ASP A 439 -8.38 -2.83 6.06
C ASP A 439 -9.80 -3.38 5.95
N PHE A 440 -10.17 -3.90 4.77
CA PHE A 440 -11.46 -4.54 4.55
C PHE A 440 -11.78 -5.57 5.64
N ASN A 441 -10.84 -6.48 5.95
CA ASN A 441 -11.04 -7.51 6.96
C ASN A 441 -11.26 -6.90 8.35
N VAL A 442 -10.46 -5.90 8.76
CA VAL A 442 -10.61 -5.27 10.08
C VAL A 442 -11.96 -4.54 10.19
N PHE A 443 -12.39 -3.86 9.13
CA PHE A 443 -13.67 -3.16 9.11
C PHE A 443 -14.87 -4.11 9.09
N SER A 444 -14.86 -5.13 8.23
CA SER A 444 -16.04 -5.96 7.93
C SER A 444 -16.09 -7.31 8.65
N LYS A 445 -14.94 -7.96 8.88
CA LYS A 445 -14.86 -9.35 9.38
C LYS A 445 -14.28 -9.47 10.79
N GLY A 446 -13.44 -8.54 11.21
CA GLY A 446 -12.69 -8.64 12.46
C GLY A 446 -11.58 -9.71 12.40
N SER A 447 -11.12 -10.15 13.56
CA SER A 447 -10.16 -11.26 13.72
C SER A 447 -10.74 -12.34 14.64
N LYS A 448 -10.05 -13.48 14.79
CA LYS A 448 -10.47 -14.54 15.72
C LYS A 448 -10.71 -14.05 17.15
N ASN A 449 -10.02 -12.97 17.55
CA ASN A 449 -10.05 -12.45 18.92
C ASN A 449 -10.65 -11.04 19.00
N THR A 450 -11.03 -10.42 17.88
CA THR A 450 -11.49 -9.02 17.84
C THR A 450 -12.68 -8.87 16.92
N LYS A 451 -13.67 -8.10 17.37
CA LYS A 451 -14.84 -7.74 16.57
C LYS A 451 -14.44 -6.82 15.42
N SER A 452 -15.23 -6.82 14.35
CA SER A 452 -15.03 -5.89 13.24
C SER A 452 -15.39 -4.46 13.65
N TYR A 453 -14.85 -3.46 12.95
CA TYR A 453 -15.22 -2.08 13.25
C TYR A 453 -16.72 -1.83 12.99
N ASN A 454 -17.30 -2.40 11.92
CA ASN A 454 -18.73 -2.34 11.66
C ASN A 454 -19.57 -2.85 12.84
N GLU A 455 -19.19 -3.99 13.43
CA GLU A 455 -19.90 -4.53 14.60
C GLU A 455 -19.82 -3.59 15.80
N THR A 456 -18.67 -2.93 16.00
CA THR A 456 -18.49 -2.01 17.13
C THR A 456 -19.29 -0.73 16.96
N ILE A 457 -19.26 -0.11 15.77
CA ILE A 457 -20.00 1.14 15.52
C ILE A 457 -21.51 0.89 15.50
N SER A 458 -21.96 -0.27 15.02
CA SER A 458 -23.37 -0.67 15.06
C SER A 458 -23.94 -0.69 16.48
N ARG A 459 -23.19 -1.23 17.45
CA ARG A 459 -23.61 -1.22 18.85
C ARG A 459 -23.67 0.19 19.43
N LYS A 460 -22.69 1.04 19.09
CA LYS A 460 -22.67 2.44 19.53
C LYS A 460 -23.89 3.19 19.00
N VAL A 461 -24.16 3.10 17.70
CA VAL A 461 -25.33 3.74 17.05
C VAL A 461 -26.63 3.29 17.71
N LYS A 462 -26.83 1.98 17.86
CA LYS A 462 -28.04 1.44 18.50
C LYS A 462 -28.22 1.99 19.91
N TRP A 463 -27.15 2.01 20.70
CA TRP A 463 -27.21 2.50 22.08
C TRP A 463 -27.57 4.00 22.15
N PHE A 464 -26.97 4.84 21.30
CA PHE A 464 -27.30 6.28 21.29
C PHE A 464 -28.68 6.58 20.76
N ASP A 465 -29.19 5.78 19.82
CA ASP A 465 -30.56 5.92 19.35
C ASP A 465 -31.56 5.60 20.48
N GLU A 466 -31.30 4.53 21.25
CA GLU A 466 -32.09 4.16 22.45
C GLU A 466 -31.94 5.16 23.62
N ASN A 467 -30.87 5.97 23.66
CA ASN A 467 -30.55 6.90 24.76
C ASN A 467 -30.49 8.37 24.30
N LYS A 468 -31.19 8.72 23.22
CA LYS A 468 -31.13 10.03 22.57
C LYS A 468 -31.48 11.20 23.49
N GLU A 469 -32.43 11.02 24.39
CA GLU A 469 -32.81 12.04 25.38
C GLU A 469 -31.64 12.41 26.30
N LYS A 470 -30.93 11.40 26.83
CA LYS A 470 -29.76 11.62 27.69
C LYS A 470 -28.64 12.34 26.94
N LEU A 471 -28.48 12.04 25.65
CA LEU A 471 -27.52 12.71 24.80
C LEU A 471 -27.88 14.19 24.59
N ASN A 472 -29.16 14.48 24.36
CA ASN A 472 -29.67 15.85 24.23
C ASN A 472 -29.36 16.67 25.50
N ASP A 473 -29.62 16.11 26.67
CA ASP A 473 -29.36 16.79 27.94
C ASP A 473 -27.86 17.04 28.16
N HIS A 474 -27.02 16.08 27.77
CA HIS A 474 -25.57 16.23 27.82
C HIS A 474 -25.08 17.41 26.97
N PHE A 475 -25.55 17.52 25.72
CA PHE A 475 -25.16 18.62 24.85
C PHE A 475 -25.73 19.97 25.30
N ASN A 476 -26.95 20.00 25.85
CA ASN A 476 -27.53 21.22 26.43
C ASN A 476 -26.72 21.71 27.64
N LYS A 477 -26.17 20.81 28.47
CA LYS A 477 -25.27 21.23 29.56
C LYS A 477 -23.90 21.66 29.09
N LYS A 478 -23.33 20.93 28.11
CA LYS A 478 -22.00 21.23 27.58
C LYS A 478 -21.99 22.54 26.79
N TYR A 479 -23.09 22.83 26.10
CA TYR A 479 -23.28 24.00 25.25
C TYR A 479 -24.62 24.71 25.55
N PRO A 480 -24.77 25.35 26.72
CA PRO A 480 -26.04 25.92 27.18
C PRO A 480 -26.57 27.07 26.31
N LEU A 481 -25.71 27.68 25.50
CA LEU A 481 -26.09 28.77 24.59
C LEU A 481 -26.53 28.28 23.20
N SER A 482 -26.44 26.98 22.91
CA SER A 482 -26.70 26.45 21.56
C SER A 482 -28.19 26.31 21.23
N ASN A 483 -29.07 26.20 22.23
CA ASN A 483 -30.51 25.93 22.10
C ASN A 483 -30.85 24.80 21.09
N THR A 484 -29.95 23.83 20.91
CA THR A 484 -30.10 22.77 19.91
C THR A 484 -30.82 21.58 20.54
N ASP A 485 -32.04 21.27 20.07
CA ASP A 485 -32.72 20.02 20.39
C ASP A 485 -32.38 18.97 19.32
N ILE A 486 -31.85 17.83 19.75
CA ILE A 486 -31.42 16.75 18.86
C ILE A 486 -32.36 15.55 18.87
N ARG A 487 -33.52 15.63 19.55
CA ARG A 487 -34.45 14.50 19.67
C ARG A 487 -35.04 14.06 18.33
N ASP A 488 -35.24 14.98 17.39
CA ASP A 488 -35.68 14.68 16.02
C ASP A 488 -34.52 14.32 15.07
N TYR A 489 -33.27 14.31 15.55
CA TYR A 489 -32.11 14.04 14.70
C TYR A 489 -31.93 12.53 14.48
N LYS A 490 -31.44 12.18 13.30
CA LYS A 490 -30.98 10.83 12.97
C LYS A 490 -29.67 10.55 13.72
N ILE A 491 -29.51 9.34 14.28
CA ILE A 491 -28.19 8.87 14.73
C ILE A 491 -27.52 8.12 13.58
N GLU A 492 -26.31 8.49 13.22
CA GLU A 492 -25.55 7.84 12.15
C GLU A 492 -24.13 7.49 12.61
N GLY A 493 -23.71 6.25 12.37
CA GLY A 493 -22.35 5.81 12.61
C GLY A 493 -21.47 6.08 11.39
N ILE A 494 -20.32 6.73 11.59
CA ILE A 494 -19.36 6.98 10.52
C ILE A 494 -17.94 6.66 10.99
N PHE A 495 -17.06 6.43 10.02
CA PHE A 495 -15.62 6.40 10.25
C PHE A 495 -14.95 7.58 9.59
N ILE A 496 -13.95 8.15 10.27
CA ILE A 496 -13.05 9.14 9.68
C ILE A 496 -11.67 8.51 9.56
N ILE A 497 -11.05 8.63 8.38
CA ILE A 497 -9.72 8.06 8.11
C ILE A 497 -8.74 9.12 7.60
N ASN A 498 -7.45 8.91 7.87
CA ASN A 498 -6.36 9.76 7.39
C ASN A 498 -5.99 9.50 5.92
N THR A 499 -6.16 8.26 5.43
CA THR A 499 -5.80 7.86 4.06
C THR A 499 -6.91 6.99 3.45
N PRO A 500 -7.29 7.20 2.18
CA PRO A 500 -8.30 6.38 1.49
C PRO A 500 -8.03 4.86 1.51
N THR A 501 -9.09 4.06 1.42
CA THR A 501 -9.04 2.60 1.29
C THR A 501 -10.18 2.11 0.39
N LEU A 502 -9.99 1.08 -0.45
CA LEU A 502 -11.03 0.61 -1.38
C LEU A 502 -12.38 0.31 -0.69
N TYR A 503 -12.34 -0.19 0.55
CA TYR A 503 -13.57 -0.52 1.26
C TYR A 503 -14.48 0.70 1.47
N MET A 504 -13.95 1.93 1.50
CA MET A 504 -14.77 3.15 1.65
C MET A 504 -15.82 3.31 0.53
N TYR A 505 -15.55 2.75 -0.66
CA TYR A 505 -16.42 2.81 -1.84
C TYR A 505 -17.55 1.76 -1.81
N ASN A 506 -17.52 0.82 -0.86
CA ASN A 506 -18.54 -0.22 -0.71
C ASN A 506 -18.90 -0.54 0.75
N SER A 507 -18.60 0.37 1.68
CA SER A 507 -18.71 0.10 3.11
C SER A 507 -20.15 0.08 3.62
N GLU A 508 -20.40 -0.69 4.67
CA GLU A 508 -21.70 -0.76 5.34
C GLU A 508 -22.02 0.55 6.09
N TYR A 509 -21.05 1.02 6.88
CA TYR A 509 -21.07 2.35 7.49
C TYR A 509 -20.21 3.28 6.66
N ARG A 510 -20.61 4.55 6.55
CA ARG A 510 -19.90 5.53 5.71
C ARG A 510 -18.51 5.80 6.27
N ILE A 511 -17.53 5.78 5.36
CA ILE A 511 -16.14 6.07 5.67
C ILE A 511 -15.75 7.32 4.88
N TYR A 512 -15.25 8.34 5.58
CA TYR A 512 -14.84 9.60 4.99
C TYR A 512 -13.38 9.88 5.29
N THR A 513 -12.67 10.46 4.35
CA THR A 513 -11.35 11.04 4.65
C THR A 513 -11.52 12.30 5.48
N VAL A 514 -10.50 12.66 6.25
CA VAL A 514 -10.48 13.93 7.01
C VAL A 514 -10.76 15.16 6.13
N SER A 515 -10.43 15.12 4.84
CA SER A 515 -10.71 16.20 3.89
C SER A 515 -12.18 16.34 3.50
N GLN A 516 -12.97 15.26 3.60
CA GLN A 516 -14.38 15.22 3.20
C GLN A 516 -15.33 15.64 4.34
N ILE A 517 -14.87 15.60 5.59
CA ILE A 517 -15.77 15.71 6.76
C ILE A 517 -16.50 17.06 6.81
N GLU A 518 -15.89 18.14 6.35
CA GLU A 518 -16.53 19.46 6.37
C GLU A 518 -17.75 19.52 5.45
N ASP A 519 -17.65 18.93 4.25
CA ASP A 519 -18.76 18.87 3.31
C ASP A 519 -19.85 17.92 3.81
N VAL A 520 -19.48 16.80 4.44
CA VAL A 520 -20.42 15.85 5.05
C VAL A 520 -21.22 16.52 6.15
N LEU A 521 -20.53 17.15 7.10
CA LEU A 521 -21.15 17.78 8.27
C LEU A 521 -22.00 19.00 7.90
N ASN A 522 -21.76 19.61 6.75
CA ASN A 522 -22.56 20.72 6.21
C ASN A 522 -23.66 20.30 5.24
N GLY A 523 -23.83 19.00 4.96
CA GLY A 523 -24.83 18.49 4.01
C GLY A 523 -24.54 18.84 2.55
N LYS A 524 -23.26 19.10 2.23
CA LYS A 524 -22.78 19.42 0.86
C LYS A 524 -22.13 18.23 0.17
N PHE A 525 -21.78 17.19 0.91
CA PHE A 525 -21.20 15.99 0.34
C PHE A 525 -22.24 15.23 -0.47
N ILE A 526 -21.92 14.92 -1.72
CA ILE A 526 -22.80 14.19 -2.64
C ILE A 526 -22.01 13.01 -3.22
N ASP A 527 -22.58 11.81 -3.11
CA ASP A 527 -22.03 10.63 -3.78
C ASP A 527 -22.09 10.80 -5.29
N LYS A 528 -20.98 10.51 -5.95
CA LYS A 528 -20.90 10.50 -7.41
C LYS A 528 -21.85 9.43 -7.95
N THR A 529 -22.71 9.80 -8.88
CA THR A 529 -23.54 8.83 -9.63
C THR A 529 -22.94 8.66 -11.01
N PHE A 530 -22.73 7.42 -11.44
CA PHE A 530 -22.21 7.11 -12.76
C PHE A 530 -23.32 6.59 -13.66
N THR A 531 -23.25 6.92 -14.94
CA THR A 531 -24.15 6.38 -15.95
C THR A 531 -23.31 5.79 -17.07
N LEU A 532 -23.46 4.49 -17.29
CA LEU A 532 -22.78 3.76 -18.35
C LEU A 532 -23.80 3.26 -19.36
N LEU A 533 -23.44 3.33 -20.62
CA LEU A 533 -24.20 2.75 -21.71
C LEU A 533 -23.42 1.54 -22.22
N GLN A 534 -24.04 0.37 -22.17
CA GLN A 534 -23.45 -0.89 -22.59
C GLN A 534 -24.20 -1.40 -23.82
N ASP A 535 -23.48 -1.54 -24.94
CA ASP A 535 -24.04 -2.09 -26.17
C ASP A 535 -24.09 -3.62 -26.06
N GLU A 536 -25.28 -4.20 -26.18
CA GLU A 536 -25.50 -5.65 -26.32
C GLU A 536 -26.18 -5.94 -27.66
N GLY A 537 -25.38 -5.94 -28.73
CA GLY A 537 -25.88 -6.21 -30.08
C GLY A 537 -26.80 -5.10 -30.57
N GLU A 538 -28.10 -5.41 -30.74
CA GLU A 538 -29.11 -4.45 -31.22
C GLU A 538 -29.72 -3.59 -30.09
N ASN A 539 -29.47 -3.92 -28.82
CA ASN A 539 -30.03 -3.23 -27.66
C ASN A 539 -28.95 -2.45 -26.89
N GLN A 540 -29.34 -1.32 -26.29
CA GLN A 540 -28.51 -0.54 -25.39
C GLN A 540 -29.00 -0.67 -23.95
N LYS A 541 -28.11 -1.06 -23.05
CA LYS A 541 -28.40 -1.09 -21.61
C LYS A 541 -27.85 0.16 -20.95
N LEU A 542 -28.71 0.90 -20.26
CA LEU A 542 -28.30 2.01 -19.40
C LEU A 542 -28.12 1.50 -17.97
N ILE A 543 -26.91 1.65 -17.42
CA ILE A 543 -26.58 1.27 -16.05
C ILE A 543 -26.32 2.55 -15.26
N THR A 544 -27.17 2.82 -14.26
CA THR A 544 -26.93 3.86 -13.26
C THR A 544 -26.31 3.25 -12.02
N ILE A 545 -25.07 3.64 -11.72
CA ILE A 545 -24.29 3.12 -10.59
C ILE A 545 -24.29 4.19 -9.49
N LYS A 546 -24.81 3.81 -8.32
CA LYS A 546 -24.83 4.62 -7.10
C LYS A 546 -24.05 3.90 -6.01
N TYR A 547 -23.63 4.63 -4.98
CA TYR A 547 -23.07 4.01 -3.80
C TYR A 547 -24.09 3.03 -3.15
N PRO A 548 -23.67 1.83 -2.69
CA PRO A 548 -22.32 1.25 -2.76
C PRO A 548 -21.94 0.83 -4.20
N TYR A 549 -20.74 1.18 -4.64
CA TYR A 549 -20.37 1.09 -6.08
C TYR A 549 -20.05 -0.34 -6.55
N PHE A 550 -19.70 -1.25 -5.63
CA PHE A 550 -19.35 -2.63 -5.95
C PHE A 550 -20.47 -3.59 -5.54
N LYS A 551 -21.59 -3.45 -6.24
CA LYS A 551 -22.75 -4.33 -6.15
C LYS A 551 -23.14 -4.80 -7.53
N LYS A 552 -23.56 -6.06 -7.65
CA LYS A 552 -24.08 -6.59 -8.92
C LYS A 552 -25.23 -5.70 -9.41
N PRO A 553 -25.17 -5.17 -10.64
CA PRO A 553 -26.17 -4.24 -11.14
C PRO A 553 -27.52 -4.94 -11.37
N THR A 554 -28.60 -4.20 -11.14
CA THR A 554 -29.95 -4.54 -11.62
C THR A 554 -30.19 -3.82 -12.93
N TYR A 555 -30.46 -4.56 -14.00
CA TYR A 555 -30.60 -4.01 -15.35
C TYR A 555 -32.04 -3.56 -15.61
N ILE A 556 -32.19 -2.38 -16.22
CA ILE A 556 -33.45 -1.96 -16.84
C ILE A 556 -33.23 -2.12 -18.34
N MET A 557 -34.01 -3.00 -18.97
CA MET A 557 -34.01 -3.13 -20.43
C MET A 557 -34.73 -1.91 -21.01
N TYR A 558 -34.09 -1.25 -21.97
CA TYR A 558 -34.72 -0.17 -22.72
C TYR A 558 -35.00 -0.70 -24.13
N ASP A 559 -36.27 -0.95 -24.42
CA ASP A 559 -36.74 -1.16 -25.79
C ASP A 559 -37.34 0.18 -26.28
N PRO A 560 -36.74 0.87 -27.27
CA PRO A 560 -37.28 2.11 -27.81
C PRO A 560 -38.65 1.95 -28.50
N PHE A 561 -39.16 0.72 -28.63
CA PHE A 561 -40.44 0.36 -29.23
C PHE A 561 -41.44 -0.27 -28.26
N GLU A 562 -41.09 -0.52 -26.99
CA GLU A 562 -42.06 -0.87 -25.95
C GLU A 562 -42.64 0.41 -25.31
N GLU A 563 -43.95 0.62 -25.46
CA GLU A 563 -44.66 1.64 -24.69
C GLU A 563 -44.60 1.26 -23.19
N ILE A 564 -44.03 2.15 -22.38
CA ILE A 564 -43.98 2.00 -20.92
C ILE A 564 -45.40 2.25 -20.38
N GLU A 565 -46.11 1.19 -19.95
CA GLU A 565 -47.34 1.29 -19.14
C GLU A 565 -47.06 1.66 -17.67
#